data_AF-A0A1U8DZ10-F1
#
_entry.id   AF-A0A1U8DZ10-F1
#
_cell.length_a   1.000
_cell.length_b   1.000
_cell.length_c   1.000
_cell.angle_alpha   90.00
_cell.angle_beta   90.00
_cell.angle_gamma   90.00
#
_symmetry.space_group_name_H-M   'P 1'
#
loop_
_entity.id
_entity.type
_entity.pdbx_description
1 polymer ?
#
loop_
_entity_poly.entity_id
_entity_poly.type
_entity_poly.pdbx_seq_one_letter_code
_entity_poly.pdbx_strand_id
1 'polypeptide(L)'
;QELISLAKQCDLPTKKVERWFRYRRNQDRPSLSKKFCEASWRFTFYTVSFFTGLTVLHDKPWFWDHRECWTGYPQQPLLPSLFWYYMLELSFYCSLVFTLPFDVKRKDFYEQIIHHAATIFLISFSYCANYIRIGTLVMVIHDASDCILEPTKIVNYMKWKRVCDGLFITFSAVFLITRLVVFPYKVLYNTYYYSMELFQPFFGYYFMNALLMILQLLHVFWSCLIIHMVYKFILVGTMEKDMRSDTEESDKGEEEKEQMRENEKNGMVHFNNITNNNCIQSNGAQQRNTKTPFLVNGYAKER
;
A
#
# COMPACT_ATOMS: atom_id res chain seq x y z
N GLN A 1 4.74 -32.97 3.76
CA GLN A 1 5.69 -34.11 3.66
C GLN A 1 7.15 -33.63 3.62
N GLU A 2 7.47 -32.57 2.89
CA GLU A 2 8.84 -32.01 2.80
C GLU A 2 9.45 -31.53 4.13
N LEU A 3 8.69 -30.86 5.00
CA LEU A 3 9.18 -30.39 6.31
C LEU A 3 9.64 -31.54 7.24
N ILE A 4 8.98 -32.69 7.17
CA ILE A 4 9.28 -33.86 8.00
C ILE A 4 10.54 -34.56 7.49
N SER A 5 10.74 -34.63 6.17
CA SER A 5 11.98 -35.17 5.59
C SER A 5 13.18 -34.28 5.88
N LEU A 6 13.02 -32.95 5.85
CA LEU A 6 14.04 -31.97 6.23
C LEU A 6 14.42 -32.08 7.72
N ALA A 7 13.43 -32.19 8.60
CA ALA A 7 13.65 -32.39 10.03
C ALA A 7 14.44 -33.68 10.33
N LYS A 8 14.13 -34.76 9.60
CA LYS A 8 14.82 -36.05 9.71
C LYS A 8 16.26 -36.02 9.13
N GLN A 9 16.51 -35.24 8.06
CA GLN A 9 17.85 -35.07 7.51
C GLN A 9 18.78 -34.23 8.40
N CYS A 10 18.23 -33.29 9.16
CA CYS A 10 18.99 -32.38 10.00
C CYS A 10 19.06 -32.80 11.49
N ASP A 11 18.49 -33.95 11.87
CA ASP A 11 18.33 -34.39 13.27
C ASP A 11 17.75 -33.30 14.19
N LEU A 12 16.82 -32.52 13.65
CA LEU A 12 16.16 -31.43 14.36
C LEU A 12 14.69 -31.75 14.58
N PRO A 13 14.10 -31.39 15.73
CA PRO A 13 12.66 -31.47 15.91
C PRO A 13 11.97 -30.58 14.87
N THR A 14 10.87 -31.06 14.30
CA THR A 14 10.08 -30.38 13.26
C THR A 14 9.76 -28.92 13.62
N LYS A 15 9.45 -28.64 14.89
CA LYS A 15 9.21 -27.28 15.39
C LYS A 15 10.41 -26.33 15.24
N LYS A 16 11.65 -26.82 15.37
CA LYS A 16 12.85 -25.99 15.16
C LYS A 16 13.07 -25.68 13.69
N VAL A 17 12.83 -26.66 12.81
CA VAL A 17 12.94 -26.48 11.36
C VAL A 17 11.88 -25.50 10.86
N GLU A 18 10.64 -25.64 11.34
CA GLU A 18 9.56 -24.70 11.07
C GLU A 18 9.89 -23.28 11.57
N ARG A 19 10.39 -23.14 12.80
CA ARG A 19 10.85 -21.85 13.35
C ARG A 19 11.99 -21.26 12.52
N TRP A 20 12.92 -22.08 12.04
CA TRP A 20 14.03 -21.64 11.20
C TRP A 20 13.56 -21.15 9.83
N PHE A 21 12.70 -21.89 9.13
CA PHE A 21 12.14 -21.44 7.85
C PHE A 21 11.34 -20.16 8.00
N ARG A 22 10.56 -20.05 9.08
CA ARG A 22 9.82 -18.83 9.41
C ARG A 22 10.75 -17.65 9.70
N TYR A 23 11.83 -17.86 10.46
CA TYR A 23 12.86 -16.85 10.73
C TYR A 23 13.63 -16.43 9.47
N ARG A 24 14.05 -17.40 8.64
CA ARG A 24 14.72 -17.18 7.35
C ARG A 24 13.87 -16.33 6.42
N ARG A 25 12.57 -16.67 6.29
CA ARG A 25 11.60 -15.90 5.51
C ARG A 25 11.35 -14.50 6.08
N ASN A 26 11.41 -14.34 7.41
CA ASN A 26 11.33 -13.03 8.07
C ASN A 26 12.58 -12.15 7.85
N GLN A 27 13.76 -12.73 7.64
CA GLN A 27 15.00 -12.00 7.34
C GLN A 27 15.00 -11.38 5.94
N ASP A 28 14.37 -12.05 4.96
CA ASP A 28 14.27 -11.55 3.59
C ASP A 28 13.14 -10.49 3.43
N ARG A 29 12.46 -10.10 4.52
CA ARG A 29 11.39 -9.10 4.48
C ARG A 29 11.93 -7.68 4.33
N PRO A 30 11.28 -6.83 3.53
CA PRO A 30 11.64 -5.42 3.45
C PRO A 30 11.46 -4.75 4.82
N SER A 31 12.47 -3.96 5.21
CA SER A 31 12.41 -3.16 6.42
C SER A 31 11.25 -2.15 6.36
N LEU A 32 10.75 -1.72 7.53
CA LEU A 32 9.75 -0.66 7.60
C LEU A 32 10.23 0.62 6.90
N SER A 33 11.53 0.94 7.03
CA SER A 33 12.15 2.07 6.35
C SER A 33 12.10 1.94 4.83
N LYS A 34 12.30 0.73 4.28
CA LYS A 34 12.18 0.47 2.83
C LYS A 34 10.75 0.70 2.34
N LYS A 35 9.75 0.12 3.04
CA LYS A 35 8.31 0.33 2.74
C LYS A 35 7.92 1.81 2.82
N PHE A 36 8.41 2.52 3.83
CA PHE A 36 8.16 3.96 4.01
C PHE A 36 8.79 4.80 2.90
N CYS A 37 10.04 4.50 2.51
CA CYS A 37 10.73 5.19 1.42
C CYS A 37 10.01 4.98 0.07
N GLU A 38 9.63 3.72 -0.23
CA GLU A 38 8.86 3.37 -1.42
C GLU A 38 7.52 4.13 -1.48
N ALA A 39 6.77 4.15 -0.37
CA ALA A 39 5.51 4.89 -0.29
C ALA A 39 5.72 6.40 -0.41
N SER A 40 6.79 6.96 0.17
CA SER A 40 7.08 8.41 0.13
C SER A 40 7.47 8.89 -1.27
N TRP A 41 8.29 8.13 -1.99
CA TRP A 41 8.63 8.44 -3.38
C TRP A 41 7.40 8.37 -4.29
N ARG A 42 6.59 7.30 -4.17
CA ARG A 42 5.34 7.15 -4.93
C ARG A 42 4.36 8.28 -4.60
N PHE A 43 4.20 8.64 -3.33
CA PHE A 43 3.38 9.77 -2.92
C PHE A 43 3.81 11.08 -3.59
N THR A 44 5.12 11.36 -3.57
CA THR A 44 5.68 12.57 -4.17
C THR A 44 5.37 12.60 -5.67
N PHE A 45 5.59 11.47 -6.36
CA PHE A 45 5.32 11.36 -7.79
C PHE A 45 3.82 11.56 -8.11
N TYR A 46 2.92 10.78 -7.49
CA TYR A 46 1.48 10.87 -7.79
C TYR A 46 0.90 12.25 -7.47
N THR A 47 1.38 12.89 -6.40
CA THR A 47 0.95 14.25 -6.06
C THR A 47 1.38 15.24 -7.13
N VAL A 48 2.65 15.21 -7.54
CA VAL A 48 3.16 16.10 -8.59
C VAL A 48 2.48 15.82 -9.93
N SER A 49 2.30 14.55 -10.31
CA SER A 49 1.64 14.14 -11.54
C SER A 49 0.20 14.64 -11.59
N PHE A 50 -0.57 14.41 -10.51
CA PHE A 50 -1.96 14.84 -10.44
C PHE A 50 -2.12 16.35 -10.60
N PHE A 51 -1.35 17.17 -9.87
CA PHE A 51 -1.42 18.62 -10.00
C PHE A 51 -0.88 19.11 -11.36
N THR A 52 0.11 18.43 -11.94
CA THR A 52 0.58 18.71 -13.31
C THR A 52 -0.52 18.44 -14.32
N GLY A 53 -1.22 17.31 -14.22
CA GLY A 53 -2.35 16.98 -15.08
C GLY A 53 -3.47 18.01 -14.96
N LEU A 54 -3.85 18.41 -13.74
CA LEU A 54 -4.84 19.46 -13.52
C LEU A 54 -4.44 20.80 -14.16
N THR A 55 -3.20 21.24 -13.97
CA THR A 55 -2.71 22.52 -14.52
C THR A 55 -2.63 22.51 -16.04
N VAL A 56 -2.20 21.39 -16.65
CA VAL A 56 -2.08 21.25 -18.10
C VAL A 56 -3.46 21.15 -18.80
N LEU A 57 -4.47 20.58 -18.11
CA LEU A 57 -5.81 20.38 -18.66
C LEU A 57 -6.81 21.48 -18.31
N HIS A 58 -6.54 22.32 -17.30
CA HIS A 58 -7.50 23.31 -16.79
C HIS A 58 -8.05 24.25 -17.87
N ASP A 59 -7.21 24.70 -18.79
CA ASP A 59 -7.55 25.60 -19.90
C ASP A 59 -8.04 24.85 -21.15
N LYS A 60 -8.17 23.52 -21.11
CA LYS A 60 -8.53 22.70 -22.26
C LYS A 60 -10.03 22.39 -22.28
N PRO A 61 -10.73 22.59 -23.40
CA PRO A 61 -12.18 22.43 -23.46
C PRO A 61 -12.63 20.99 -23.17
N TRP A 62 -11.86 19.99 -23.61
CA TRP A 62 -12.18 18.57 -23.41
C TRP A 62 -12.11 18.10 -21.95
N PHE A 63 -11.50 18.89 -21.06
CA PHE A 63 -11.51 18.59 -19.62
C PHE A 63 -12.91 18.82 -19.01
N TRP A 64 -13.56 19.89 -19.47
CA TRP A 64 -14.89 20.31 -19.01
C TRP A 64 -16.00 19.64 -19.82
N ASP A 65 -15.88 19.63 -21.14
CA ASP A 65 -16.80 18.96 -22.05
C ASP A 65 -16.11 17.82 -22.82
N HIS A 66 -16.32 16.60 -22.34
CA HIS A 66 -15.78 15.39 -22.95
C HIS A 66 -16.17 15.22 -24.43
N ARG A 67 -17.24 15.84 -24.93
CA ARG A 67 -17.61 15.79 -26.37
C ARG A 67 -16.52 16.39 -27.26
N GLU A 68 -15.77 17.36 -26.74
CA GLU A 68 -14.66 18.00 -27.45
C GLU A 68 -13.41 17.11 -27.59
N CYS A 69 -13.41 15.90 -27.03
CA CYS A 69 -12.29 14.96 -27.18
C CYS A 69 -12.04 14.55 -28.64
N TRP A 70 -13.07 14.53 -29.48
CA TRP A 70 -12.94 14.09 -30.87
C TRP A 70 -12.95 15.23 -31.89
N THR A 71 -13.17 16.47 -31.47
CA THR A 71 -13.17 17.64 -32.37
C THR A 71 -11.83 17.75 -33.12
N GLY A 72 -11.87 17.68 -34.44
CA GLY A 72 -10.69 17.73 -35.30
C GLY A 72 -9.87 16.44 -35.37
N TYR A 73 -10.36 15.32 -34.80
CA TYR A 73 -9.73 14.01 -34.99
C TYR A 73 -9.83 13.57 -36.46
N PRO A 74 -8.76 13.01 -37.09
CA PRO A 74 -7.47 12.60 -36.50
C PRO A 74 -6.38 13.69 -36.47
N GLN A 75 -6.66 14.89 -36.97
CA GLN A 75 -5.68 15.98 -37.09
C GLN A 75 -5.68 16.89 -35.85
N GLN A 76 -5.39 16.33 -34.69
CA GLN A 76 -5.25 17.08 -33.45
C GLN A 76 -3.78 17.42 -33.22
N PRO A 77 -3.38 18.72 -33.20
CA PRO A 77 -2.00 19.09 -32.96
C PRO A 77 -1.60 18.77 -31.52
N LEU A 78 -0.44 18.14 -31.33
CA LEU A 78 0.12 17.86 -30.02
C LEU A 78 0.75 19.12 -29.43
N LEU A 79 0.20 19.59 -28.31
CA LEU A 79 0.80 20.69 -27.56
C LEU A 79 2.03 20.20 -26.76
N PRO A 80 3.09 21.02 -26.63
CA PRO A 80 4.28 20.66 -25.85
C PRO A 80 3.98 20.28 -24.40
N SER A 81 3.00 20.93 -23.76
CA SER A 81 2.61 20.61 -22.37
C SER A 81 2.00 19.21 -22.25
N LEU A 82 1.18 18.80 -23.22
CA LEU A 82 0.59 17.46 -23.26
C LEU A 82 1.65 16.40 -23.56
N PHE A 83 2.63 16.72 -24.39
CA PHE A 83 3.77 15.84 -24.67
C PHE A 83 4.55 15.53 -23.40
N TRP A 84 4.98 16.55 -22.66
CA TRP A 84 5.75 16.35 -21.42
C TRP A 84 4.93 15.62 -20.35
N TYR A 85 3.63 15.92 -20.25
CA TYR A 85 2.75 15.19 -19.34
C TYR A 85 2.67 13.69 -19.70
N TYR A 86 2.48 13.36 -20.97
CA TYR A 86 2.49 11.97 -21.46
C TYR A 86 3.82 11.26 -21.21
N MET A 87 4.95 11.92 -21.47
CA MET A 87 6.27 11.33 -21.27
C MET A 87 6.55 11.06 -19.79
N LEU A 88 6.12 11.98 -18.89
CA LEU A 88 6.25 11.82 -17.45
C LEU A 88 5.47 10.58 -16.96
N GLU A 89 4.21 10.47 -17.35
CA GLU A 89 3.32 9.36 -16.99
C GLU A 89 3.86 8.03 -17.52
N LEU A 90 4.18 7.97 -18.82
CA LEU A 90 4.71 6.75 -19.44
C LEU A 90 6.02 6.29 -18.78
N SER A 91 6.94 7.22 -18.50
CA SER A 91 8.22 6.90 -17.86
C SER A 91 8.03 6.30 -16.47
N PHE A 92 7.08 6.84 -15.71
CA PHE A 92 6.77 6.33 -14.39
C PHE A 92 6.14 4.93 -14.43
N TYR A 93 5.13 4.71 -15.28
CA TYR A 93 4.54 3.37 -15.41
C TYR A 93 5.54 2.34 -15.93
N CYS A 94 6.44 2.71 -16.84
CA CYS A 94 7.56 1.86 -17.24
C CYS A 94 8.48 1.56 -16.05
N SER A 95 8.83 2.56 -15.23
CA SER A 95 9.65 2.36 -14.03
C SER A 95 9.00 1.38 -13.05
N LEU A 96 7.67 1.46 -12.86
CA LEU A 96 6.92 0.54 -12.01
C LEU A 96 7.03 -0.89 -12.52
N VAL A 97 6.91 -1.11 -13.84
CA VAL A 97 7.09 -2.45 -14.44
C VAL A 97 8.48 -3.01 -14.23
N PHE A 98 9.54 -2.20 -14.33
CA PHE A 98 10.89 -2.65 -14.02
C PHE A 98 11.07 -3.03 -12.55
N THR A 99 10.34 -2.39 -11.64
CA THR A 99 10.38 -2.71 -10.20
C THR A 99 9.47 -3.87 -9.79
N LEU A 100 8.45 -4.23 -10.59
CA LEU A 100 7.46 -5.28 -10.28
C LEU A 100 8.06 -6.63 -9.84
N PRO A 101 9.15 -7.16 -10.44
CA PRO A 101 9.73 -8.43 -10.00
C PRO A 101 10.34 -8.39 -8.60
N PHE A 102 10.73 -7.19 -8.15
CA PHE A 102 11.36 -6.93 -6.86
C PHE A 102 10.35 -6.46 -5.79
N ASP A 103 9.13 -6.13 -6.20
CA ASP A 103 8.05 -5.75 -5.30
C ASP A 103 7.52 -6.97 -4.52
N VAL A 104 7.00 -6.71 -3.33
CA VAL A 104 6.37 -7.73 -2.50
C VAL A 104 5.12 -8.25 -3.20
N LYS A 105 5.09 -9.55 -3.49
CA LYS A 105 3.96 -10.21 -4.17
C LYS A 105 2.76 -10.30 -3.25
N ARG A 106 1.72 -9.53 -3.57
CA ARG A 106 0.43 -9.51 -2.86
C ARG A 106 -0.59 -10.44 -3.51
N LYS A 107 -1.74 -10.61 -2.85
CA LYS A 107 -2.86 -11.44 -3.38
C LYS A 107 -3.41 -10.96 -4.71
N ASP A 108 -3.29 -9.66 -5.00
CA ASP A 108 -3.73 -9.00 -6.23
C ASP A 108 -2.58 -8.77 -7.23
N PHE A 109 -1.49 -9.52 -7.12
CA PHE A 109 -0.29 -9.35 -7.94
C PHE A 109 -0.55 -9.54 -9.44
N TYR A 110 -1.35 -10.53 -9.82
CA TYR A 110 -1.64 -10.80 -11.24
C TYR A 110 -2.53 -9.71 -11.84
N GLU A 111 -3.54 -9.27 -11.09
CA GLU A 111 -4.43 -8.17 -11.45
C GLU A 111 -3.62 -6.88 -11.62
N GLN A 112 -2.65 -6.64 -10.74
CA GLN A 112 -1.75 -5.50 -10.84
C GLN A 112 -0.85 -5.58 -12.09
N ILE A 113 -0.36 -6.76 -12.49
CA ILE A 113 0.40 -6.93 -13.74
C ILE A 113 -0.48 -6.63 -14.95
N ILE A 114 -1.69 -7.19 -15.01
CA ILE A 114 -2.63 -6.98 -16.12
C ILE A 114 -2.96 -5.49 -16.23
N HIS A 115 -3.17 -4.81 -15.10
CA HIS A 115 -3.35 -3.37 -15.06
C HIS A 115 -2.18 -2.60 -15.66
N HIS A 116 -0.94 -2.85 -15.21
CA HIS A 116 0.23 -2.13 -15.74
C HIS A 116 0.43 -2.37 -17.23
N ALA A 117 0.21 -3.61 -17.69
CA ALA A 117 0.23 -3.90 -19.11
C ALA A 117 -0.84 -3.09 -19.86
N ALA A 118 -2.08 -3.10 -19.38
CA ALA A 118 -3.19 -2.36 -19.99
C ALA A 118 -2.94 -0.84 -20.00
N THR A 119 -2.46 -0.24 -18.92
CA THR A 119 -2.20 1.20 -18.85
C THR A 119 -1.04 1.61 -19.75
N ILE A 120 0.05 0.86 -19.81
CA ILE A 120 1.18 1.14 -20.71
C ILE A 120 0.73 1.05 -22.18
N PHE A 121 -0.04 0.02 -22.53
CA PHE A 121 -0.60 -0.08 -23.88
C PHE A 121 -1.57 1.04 -24.19
N LEU A 122 -2.43 1.45 -23.25
CA LEU A 122 -3.35 2.58 -23.42
C LEU A 122 -2.61 3.90 -23.63
N ILE A 123 -1.60 4.21 -22.81
CA ILE A 123 -0.80 5.43 -22.95
C ILE A 123 -0.06 5.41 -24.29
N SER A 124 0.64 4.31 -24.61
CA SER A 124 1.43 4.20 -25.83
C SER A 124 0.57 4.25 -27.09
N PHE A 125 -0.53 3.49 -27.12
CA PHE A 125 -1.43 3.47 -28.28
C PHE A 125 -2.19 4.78 -28.42
N SER A 126 -2.68 5.38 -27.32
CA SER A 126 -3.37 6.67 -27.41
C SER A 126 -2.46 7.77 -27.95
N TYR A 127 -1.17 7.73 -27.64
CA TYR A 127 -0.19 8.63 -28.22
C TYR A 127 -0.02 8.40 -29.73
N CYS A 128 0.23 7.14 -30.15
CA CYS A 128 0.46 6.80 -31.56
C CYS A 128 -0.78 7.02 -32.45
N ALA A 129 -1.98 6.76 -31.93
CA ALA A 129 -3.23 6.90 -32.67
C ALA A 129 -3.87 8.30 -32.53
N ASN A 130 -3.19 9.25 -31.89
CA ASN A 130 -3.68 10.60 -31.64
C ASN A 130 -5.00 10.65 -30.82
N TYR A 131 -5.16 9.75 -29.85
CA TYR A 131 -6.25 9.77 -28.85
C TYR A 131 -5.81 10.54 -27.60
N ILE A 132 -4.94 11.55 -27.78
CA ILE A 132 -4.24 12.24 -26.69
C ILE A 132 -5.22 12.87 -25.70
N ARG A 133 -6.31 13.47 -26.19
CA ARG A 133 -7.33 14.09 -25.33
C ARG A 133 -7.98 13.06 -24.39
N ILE A 134 -8.37 11.90 -24.93
CA ILE A 134 -8.93 10.80 -24.14
C ILE A 134 -7.89 10.29 -23.14
N GLY A 135 -6.67 10.00 -23.57
CA GLY A 135 -5.67 9.46 -22.67
C GLY A 135 -5.28 10.44 -21.56
N THR A 136 -5.27 11.75 -21.80
CA THR A 136 -5.11 12.73 -20.70
C THR A 136 -6.23 12.71 -19.68
N LEU A 137 -7.49 12.49 -20.10
CA LEU A 137 -8.60 12.31 -19.16
C LEU A 137 -8.43 11.02 -18.35
N VAL A 138 -8.01 9.93 -19.00
CA VAL A 138 -7.70 8.67 -18.33
C VAL A 138 -6.67 8.93 -17.24
N MET A 139 -5.49 9.47 -17.57
CA MET A 139 -4.40 9.69 -16.59
C MET A 139 -4.86 10.55 -15.39
N VAL A 140 -5.49 11.71 -15.62
CA VAL A 140 -5.96 12.59 -14.52
C VAL A 140 -7.02 11.92 -13.63
N ILE A 141 -7.96 11.20 -14.22
CA ILE A 141 -8.97 10.45 -13.45
C ILE A 141 -8.30 9.38 -12.60
N HIS A 142 -7.20 8.80 -13.10
CA HIS A 142 -6.50 7.72 -12.42
C HIS A 142 -5.68 8.22 -11.23
N ASP A 143 -4.92 9.29 -11.42
CA ASP A 143 -4.03 9.86 -10.42
C ASP A 143 -4.76 10.43 -9.20
N ALA A 144 -6.03 10.82 -9.36
CA ALA A 144 -6.84 11.44 -8.31
C ALA A 144 -6.94 10.60 -7.02
N SER A 145 -7.14 9.28 -7.13
CA SER A 145 -7.20 8.40 -5.95
C SER A 145 -5.82 8.08 -5.40
N ASP A 146 -4.82 8.02 -6.28
CA ASP A 146 -3.49 7.49 -5.95
C ASP A 146 -2.68 8.50 -5.14
N CYS A 147 -2.94 9.80 -5.35
CA CYS A 147 -2.51 10.90 -4.48
C CYS A 147 -2.89 10.69 -3.00
N ILE A 148 -4.02 10.03 -2.71
CA ILE A 148 -4.55 9.82 -1.35
C ILE A 148 -4.17 8.42 -0.80
N LEU A 149 -3.95 7.45 -1.69
CA LEU A 149 -3.60 6.08 -1.32
C LEU A 149 -2.22 6.00 -0.63
N GLU A 150 -1.18 6.59 -1.22
CA GLU A 150 0.17 6.53 -0.66
C GLU A 150 0.33 7.20 0.72
N PRO A 151 -0.24 8.39 1.01
CA PRO A 151 -0.16 8.98 2.35
C PRO A 151 -0.91 8.14 3.39
N THR A 152 -1.98 7.43 3.00
CA THR A 152 -2.66 6.47 3.89
C THR A 152 -1.70 5.40 4.40
N LYS A 153 -0.84 4.84 3.52
CA LYS A 153 0.18 3.86 3.90
C LYS A 153 1.23 4.46 4.85
N ILE A 154 1.69 5.66 4.55
CA ILE A 154 2.69 6.38 5.35
C ILE A 154 2.16 6.61 6.78
N VAL A 155 0.93 7.12 6.91
CA VAL A 155 0.27 7.37 8.19
C VAL A 155 -0.01 6.07 8.96
N ASN A 156 -0.32 4.98 8.25
CA ASN A 156 -0.43 3.65 8.84
C ASN A 156 0.91 3.18 9.44
N TYR A 157 2.03 3.41 8.74
CA TYR A 157 3.38 3.10 9.26
C TYR A 157 3.75 3.95 10.49
N MET A 158 3.27 5.18 10.56
CA MET A 158 3.42 6.07 11.73
C MET A 158 2.48 5.71 12.90
N LYS A 159 1.60 4.72 12.73
CA LYS A 159 0.61 4.25 13.73
C LYS A 159 -0.40 5.33 14.16
N TRP A 160 -0.65 6.33 13.32
CA TRP A 160 -1.64 7.39 13.56
C TRP A 160 -3.04 6.98 13.08
N LYS A 161 -3.70 6.14 13.88
CA LYS A 161 -4.97 5.48 13.51
C LYS A 161 -6.07 6.44 13.04
N ARG A 162 -6.37 7.50 13.80
CA ARG A 162 -7.47 8.43 13.45
C ARG A 162 -7.29 9.09 12.08
N VAL A 163 -6.06 9.49 11.76
CA VAL A 163 -5.74 10.12 10.46
C VAL A 163 -5.76 9.06 9.35
N CYS A 164 -5.23 7.86 9.63
CA CYS A 164 -5.26 6.75 8.69
C CYS A 164 -6.69 6.36 8.30
N ASP A 165 -7.60 6.24 9.29
CA ASP A 165 -9.00 5.89 9.07
C ASP A 165 -9.70 6.98 8.23
N GLY A 166 -9.46 8.25 8.54
CA GLY A 166 -9.98 9.38 7.75
C GLY A 166 -9.50 9.33 6.29
N LEU A 167 -8.19 9.18 6.08
CA LEU A 167 -7.59 9.07 4.75
C LEU A 167 -8.10 7.85 3.98
N PHE A 168 -8.30 6.71 4.64
CA PHE A 168 -8.85 5.51 4.01
C PHE A 168 -10.28 5.72 3.51
N ILE A 169 -11.14 6.38 4.29
CA ILE A 169 -12.50 6.72 3.85
C ILE A 169 -12.48 7.72 2.70
N THR A 170 -11.64 8.75 2.77
CA THR A 170 -11.48 9.72 1.67
C THR A 170 -10.97 9.03 0.40
N PHE A 171 -9.93 8.20 0.50
CA PHE A 171 -9.42 7.39 -0.60
C PHE A 171 -10.52 6.53 -1.22
N SER A 172 -11.28 5.81 -0.39
CA SER A 172 -12.35 4.92 -0.83
C SER A 172 -13.44 5.69 -1.60
N ALA A 173 -13.86 6.85 -1.09
CA ALA A 173 -14.85 7.69 -1.75
C ALA A 173 -14.34 8.22 -3.10
N VAL A 174 -13.13 8.78 -3.13
CA VAL A 174 -12.52 9.28 -4.38
C VAL A 174 -12.37 8.16 -5.39
N PHE A 175 -11.82 7.00 -4.99
CA PHE A 175 -11.67 5.84 -5.86
C PHE A 175 -13.02 5.39 -6.44
N LEU A 176 -14.05 5.18 -5.62
CA LEU A 176 -15.35 4.72 -6.13
C LEU A 176 -15.97 5.73 -7.10
N ILE A 177 -15.91 7.03 -6.80
CA ILE A 177 -16.48 8.08 -7.65
C ILE A 177 -15.70 8.18 -8.97
N THR A 178 -14.38 8.30 -8.93
CA THR A 178 -13.57 8.50 -10.13
C THR A 178 -13.61 7.26 -11.04
N ARG A 179 -13.59 6.05 -10.45
CA ARG A 179 -13.51 4.78 -11.19
C ARG A 179 -14.84 4.23 -11.67
N LEU A 180 -15.91 4.34 -10.88
CA LEU A 180 -17.20 3.73 -11.21
C LEU A 180 -18.22 4.72 -11.78
N VAL A 181 -18.00 6.03 -11.62
CA VAL A 181 -18.91 7.05 -12.12
C VAL A 181 -18.25 7.89 -13.20
N VAL A 182 -17.15 8.58 -12.86
CA VAL A 182 -16.52 9.55 -13.77
C VAL A 182 -15.89 8.85 -14.97
N PHE A 183 -15.10 7.80 -14.76
CA PHE A 183 -14.44 7.07 -15.85
C PHE A 183 -15.43 6.47 -16.86
N PRO A 184 -16.45 5.68 -16.47
CA PRO A 184 -17.37 5.13 -17.46
C PRO A 184 -18.18 6.21 -18.19
N TYR A 185 -18.57 7.27 -17.49
CA TYR A 185 -19.34 8.35 -18.09
C TYR A 185 -18.51 9.25 -19.02
N LYS A 186 -17.33 9.72 -18.58
CA LYS A 186 -16.51 10.66 -19.37
C LYS A 186 -15.66 9.96 -20.43
N VAL A 187 -15.15 8.76 -20.15
CA VAL A 187 -14.20 8.06 -21.03
C VAL A 187 -14.90 6.96 -21.81
N LEU A 188 -15.44 5.93 -21.16
CA LEU A 188 -15.99 4.77 -21.89
C LEU A 188 -17.16 5.13 -22.79
N TYR A 189 -18.14 5.86 -22.26
CA TYR A 189 -19.27 6.31 -23.06
C TYR A 189 -18.81 7.16 -24.26
N ASN A 190 -17.79 8.00 -24.05
CA ASN A 190 -17.25 8.85 -25.08
C ASN A 190 -16.50 8.09 -26.18
N THR A 191 -15.67 7.12 -25.80
CA THR A 191 -14.91 6.30 -26.75
C THR A 191 -15.77 5.26 -27.45
N TYR A 192 -16.88 4.84 -26.85
CA TYR A 192 -17.80 3.85 -27.41
C TYR A 192 -18.89 4.49 -28.30
N TYR A 193 -19.48 5.60 -27.85
CA TYR A 193 -20.62 6.23 -28.53
C TYR A 193 -20.21 7.42 -29.41
N TYR A 194 -19.64 8.48 -28.83
CA TYR A 194 -19.32 9.71 -29.59
C TYR A 194 -18.28 9.50 -30.69
N SER A 195 -17.33 8.58 -30.49
CA SER A 195 -16.37 8.25 -31.54
C SER A 195 -17.03 7.67 -32.80
N MET A 196 -18.11 6.88 -32.64
CA MET A 196 -18.87 6.26 -33.73
C MET A 196 -19.73 7.24 -34.51
N GLU A 197 -20.05 8.39 -33.92
CA GLU A 197 -20.74 9.48 -34.64
C GLU A 197 -19.80 10.21 -35.62
N LEU A 198 -18.49 10.12 -35.40
CA LEU A 198 -17.50 10.93 -36.12
C LEU A 198 -16.67 10.15 -37.13
N PHE A 199 -16.36 8.89 -36.86
CA PHE A 199 -15.59 8.06 -37.78
C PHE A 199 -16.04 6.59 -37.74
N GLN A 200 -15.81 5.89 -38.86
CA GLN A 200 -16.10 4.46 -38.96
C GLN A 200 -15.13 3.65 -38.10
N PRO A 201 -15.60 2.59 -37.40
CA PRO A 201 -14.75 1.78 -36.56
C PRO A 201 -13.63 1.15 -37.37
N PHE A 202 -12.40 1.35 -36.91
CA PHE A 202 -11.20 0.71 -37.43
C PHE A 202 -10.55 -0.13 -36.32
N PHE A 203 -9.48 -0.87 -36.62
CA PHE A 203 -8.80 -1.72 -35.63
C PHE A 203 -8.51 -0.99 -34.31
N GLY A 204 -8.03 0.25 -34.37
CA GLY A 204 -7.69 1.05 -33.20
C GLY A 204 -8.88 1.39 -32.30
N TYR A 205 -10.08 1.54 -32.86
CA TYR A 205 -11.30 1.71 -32.07
C TYR A 205 -11.56 0.49 -31.19
N TYR A 206 -11.51 -0.72 -31.77
CA TYR A 206 -11.76 -1.95 -31.02
C TYR A 206 -10.65 -2.22 -30.01
N PHE A 207 -9.39 -2.02 -30.40
CA PHE A 207 -8.25 -2.21 -29.54
C PHE A 207 -8.28 -1.30 -28.29
N MET A 208 -8.56 0.00 -28.48
CA MET A 208 -8.65 0.95 -27.37
C MET A 208 -9.82 0.66 -26.44
N ASN A 209 -11.03 0.44 -26.99
CA ASN A 209 -12.19 0.14 -26.16
C ASN A 209 -12.02 -1.20 -25.41
N ALA A 210 -11.38 -2.20 -26.01
CA ALA A 210 -11.07 -3.46 -25.32
C ALA A 210 -10.15 -3.23 -24.11
N LEU A 211 -9.08 -2.46 -24.27
CA LEU A 211 -8.16 -2.13 -23.17
C LEU A 211 -8.84 -1.30 -22.07
N LEU A 212 -9.67 -0.31 -22.43
CA LEU A 212 -10.44 0.48 -21.48
C LEU A 212 -11.46 -0.37 -20.71
N MET A 213 -12.08 -1.36 -21.37
CA MET A 213 -12.98 -2.31 -20.71
C MET A 213 -12.24 -3.25 -19.76
N ILE A 214 -11.07 -3.76 -20.12
CA ILE A 214 -10.21 -4.54 -19.21
C ILE A 214 -9.89 -3.70 -17.96
N LEU A 215 -9.51 -2.43 -18.17
CA LEU A 215 -9.22 -1.50 -17.08
C LEU A 215 -10.44 -1.29 -16.18
N GLN A 216 -11.64 -1.14 -16.76
CA GLN A 216 -12.87 -1.01 -15.99
C GLN A 216 -13.22 -2.26 -15.18
N LEU A 217 -13.02 -3.45 -15.73
CA LEU A 217 -13.26 -4.71 -15.00
C LEU A 217 -12.34 -4.81 -13.77
N LEU A 218 -11.07 -4.41 -13.91
CA LEU A 218 -10.13 -4.35 -12.79
C LEU A 218 -10.57 -3.32 -11.73
N HIS A 219 -11.06 -2.15 -12.16
CA HIS A 219 -11.64 -1.17 -11.24
C HIS A 219 -12.84 -1.71 -10.45
N VAL A 220 -13.74 -2.44 -11.11
CA VAL A 220 -14.88 -3.09 -10.44
C VAL A 220 -14.38 -4.11 -9.43
N PHE A 221 -13.41 -4.95 -9.80
CA PHE A 221 -12.79 -5.92 -8.88
C PHE A 221 -12.22 -5.23 -7.63
N TRP A 222 -11.40 -4.19 -7.79
CA TRP A 222 -10.83 -3.48 -6.65
C TRP A 222 -11.86 -2.70 -5.85
N SER A 223 -12.92 -2.19 -6.49
CA SER A 223 -14.03 -1.52 -5.82
C SER A 223 -14.77 -2.48 -4.90
N CYS A 224 -15.01 -3.72 -5.33
CA CYS A 224 -15.59 -4.75 -4.48
C CYS A 224 -14.75 -5.02 -3.22
N LEU A 225 -13.41 -5.07 -3.36
CA LEU A 225 -12.50 -5.23 -2.21
C LEU A 225 -12.56 -4.02 -1.26
N ILE A 226 -12.58 -2.80 -1.81
CA ILE A 226 -12.66 -1.57 -1.01
C ILE A 226 -13.99 -1.50 -0.26
N ILE A 227 -15.11 -1.78 -0.92
CA ILE A 227 -16.44 -1.82 -0.30
C ILE A 227 -16.48 -2.86 0.82
N HIS A 228 -15.90 -4.04 0.61
CA HIS A 228 -15.81 -5.06 1.65
C HIS A 228 -14.99 -4.59 2.87
N MET A 229 -13.87 -3.90 2.65
CA MET A 229 -13.07 -3.30 3.72
C MET A 229 -13.84 -2.21 4.48
N VAL A 230 -14.54 -1.32 3.76
CA VAL A 230 -15.37 -0.25 4.36
C VAL A 230 -16.52 -0.84 5.17
N TYR A 231 -17.22 -1.86 4.64
CA TYR A 231 -18.29 -2.56 5.36
C TYR A 231 -17.79 -3.17 6.67
N LYS A 232 -16.65 -3.87 6.61
CA LYS A 232 -16.01 -4.43 7.82
C LYS A 232 -15.60 -3.34 8.81
N PHE A 233 -15.07 -2.22 8.32
CA PHE A 233 -14.69 -1.07 9.14
C PHE A 233 -15.89 -0.48 9.88
N ILE A 234 -17.04 -0.32 9.21
CA ILE A 234 -18.28 0.22 9.81
C ILE A 234 -18.84 -0.73 10.88
N LEU A 235 -18.82 -2.05 10.64
CA LEU A 235 -19.36 -3.03 11.58
C LEU A 235 -18.48 -3.30 12.80
N VAL A 236 -17.16 -3.39 12.60
CA VAL A 236 -16.20 -3.79 13.64
C VAL A 236 -15.60 -2.57 14.36
N GLY A 237 -15.72 -1.37 13.78
CA GLY A 237 -15.27 -0.11 14.39
C GLY A 237 -13.75 0.07 14.44
N THR A 238 -12.99 -0.90 13.91
CA THR A 238 -11.52 -0.81 13.79
C THR A 238 -11.08 -1.27 12.42
N MET A 239 -10.18 -0.51 11.78
CA MET A 239 -9.53 -0.93 10.54
C MET A 239 -8.59 -2.10 10.86
N GLU A 240 -9.09 -3.32 10.66
CA GLU A 240 -8.25 -4.51 10.69
C GLU A 240 -7.42 -4.57 9.40
N LYS A 241 -6.25 -5.22 9.47
CA LYS A 241 -5.20 -5.26 8.42
C LYS A 241 -5.79 -5.37 7.01
N ASP A 242 -5.22 -4.57 6.10
CA ASP A 242 -5.52 -4.59 4.66
C ASP A 242 -5.62 -6.04 4.17
N MET A 243 -6.77 -6.45 3.66
CA MET A 243 -7.01 -7.83 3.20
C MET A 243 -6.17 -8.21 1.97
N ARG A 244 -5.59 -7.21 1.29
CA ARG A 244 -4.58 -7.37 0.24
C ARG A 244 -3.17 -7.59 0.80
N SER A 245 -2.93 -7.23 2.06
CA SER A 245 -1.65 -7.50 2.72
C SER A 245 -1.46 -9.00 2.92
N ASP A 246 -0.22 -9.46 2.74
CA ASP A 246 0.12 -10.87 2.79
C ASP A 246 -0.24 -11.48 4.14
N THR A 247 -0.66 -12.75 4.14
CA THR A 247 -0.82 -13.59 5.34
C THR A 247 0.42 -13.51 6.25
N GLU A 248 1.57 -13.28 5.63
CA GLU A 248 2.88 -13.04 6.23
C GLU A 248 2.96 -11.85 7.21
N GLU A 249 2.20 -10.77 6.98
CA GLU A 249 2.14 -9.62 7.89
C GLU A 249 1.28 -9.90 9.12
N SER A 250 0.37 -10.89 9.04
CA SER A 250 -0.35 -11.46 10.18
C SER A 250 0.60 -12.18 11.14
N ASP A 251 1.40 -13.11 10.60
CA ASP A 251 2.36 -13.94 11.37
C ASP A 251 3.33 -13.10 12.21
N LYS A 252 3.72 -11.91 11.73
CA LYS A 252 4.64 -11.01 12.45
C LYS A 252 4.06 -10.43 13.73
N GLY A 253 2.79 -10.04 13.69
CA GLY A 253 2.09 -9.49 14.86
C GLY A 253 1.77 -10.57 15.90
N GLU A 254 1.65 -11.83 15.47
CA GLU A 254 1.54 -12.98 16.35
C GLU A 254 2.90 -13.34 16.97
N GLU A 255 3.99 -13.28 16.20
CA GLU A 255 5.35 -13.52 16.69
C GLU A 255 5.84 -12.45 17.68
N GLU A 256 5.61 -11.17 17.44
CA GLU A 256 5.94 -10.11 18.42
C GLU A 256 5.18 -10.34 19.74
N LYS A 257 3.92 -10.77 19.65
CA LYS A 257 3.11 -11.14 20.81
C LYS A 257 3.57 -12.45 21.46
N GLU A 258 4.05 -13.43 20.70
CA GLU A 258 4.62 -14.68 21.22
C GLU A 258 5.96 -14.44 21.89
N GLN A 259 6.85 -13.64 21.30
CA GLN A 259 8.15 -13.27 21.87
C GLN A 259 7.98 -12.40 23.12
N MET A 260 7.04 -11.44 23.14
CA MET A 260 6.71 -10.70 24.37
C MET A 260 6.20 -11.65 25.45
N ARG A 261 5.31 -12.60 25.12
CA ARG A 261 4.82 -13.61 26.08
C ARG A 261 5.92 -14.57 26.55
N GLU A 262 6.87 -14.92 25.69
CA GLU A 262 8.01 -15.79 26.02
C GLU A 262 9.00 -15.04 26.93
N ASN A 263 9.28 -13.76 26.66
CA ASN A 263 10.10 -12.90 27.51
C ASN A 263 9.44 -12.60 28.87
N GLU A 264 8.13 -12.39 28.92
CA GLU A 264 7.37 -12.26 30.18
C GLU A 264 7.42 -13.55 31.00
N LYS A 265 7.23 -14.72 30.37
CA LYS A 265 7.37 -16.03 31.04
C LYS A 265 8.78 -16.25 31.56
N ASN A 266 9.81 -15.95 30.77
CA ASN A 266 11.21 -16.10 31.19
C ASN A 266 11.58 -15.13 32.31
N GLY A 267 11.05 -13.90 32.28
CA GLY A 267 11.18 -12.92 33.37
C GLY A 267 10.47 -13.36 34.66
N MET A 268 9.27 -13.94 34.55
CA MET A 268 8.50 -14.45 35.69
C MET A 268 9.14 -15.71 36.31
N VAL A 269 9.73 -16.59 35.49
CA VAL A 269 10.52 -17.75 35.94
C VAL A 269 11.82 -17.29 36.64
N HIS A 270 12.49 -16.27 36.11
CA HIS A 270 13.68 -15.70 36.74
C HIS A 270 13.35 -15.03 38.08
N PHE A 271 12.21 -14.32 38.19
CA PHE A 271 11.74 -13.73 39.44
C PHE A 271 11.37 -14.82 40.47
N ASN A 272 10.64 -15.86 40.07
CA ASN A 272 10.28 -16.97 40.96
C ASN A 272 11.50 -17.73 41.50
N ASN A 273 12.55 -17.91 40.69
CA ASN A 273 13.80 -18.53 41.13
C ASN A 273 14.57 -17.65 42.13
N ILE A 274 14.51 -16.32 42.00
CA ILE A 274 15.12 -15.39 42.97
C ILE A 274 14.36 -15.42 44.30
N THR A 275 13.02 -15.44 44.29
CA THR A 275 12.22 -15.52 45.52
C THR A 275 12.31 -16.88 46.21
N ASN A 276 12.44 -17.99 45.46
CA ASN A 276 12.61 -19.32 46.06
C ASN A 276 14.01 -19.51 46.68
N ASN A 277 15.05 -18.92 46.09
CA ASN A 277 16.42 -19.02 46.64
C ASN A 277 16.62 -18.16 47.89
N ASN A 278 15.80 -17.12 48.11
CA ASN A 278 15.90 -16.26 49.30
C ASN A 278 15.02 -16.69 50.48
N CYS A 279 14.23 -17.77 50.37
CA CYS A 279 13.36 -18.22 51.46
C CYS A 279 13.85 -19.47 52.23
N ILE A 280 15.08 -19.94 51.96
CA ILE A 280 15.69 -21.06 52.70
C ILE A 280 17.08 -20.66 53.22
N GLN A 281 17.12 -19.72 54.16
CA GLN A 281 18.15 -19.68 55.21
C GLN A 281 17.79 -18.65 56.28
N SER A 282 17.04 -19.07 57.30
CA SER A 282 17.30 -18.62 58.68
C SER A 282 16.52 -19.49 59.67
N ASN A 283 17.24 -20.40 60.33
CA ASN A 283 16.93 -20.87 61.68
C ASN A 283 18.26 -21.21 62.36
N GLY A 284 18.60 -20.49 63.45
CA GLY A 284 19.67 -20.89 64.36
C GLY A 284 20.48 -19.77 65.03
N ALA A 285 20.02 -19.33 66.20
CA ALA A 285 20.77 -18.98 67.42
C ALA A 285 21.88 -17.87 67.42
N GLN A 286 21.53 -16.73 68.04
CA GLN A 286 22.06 -16.21 69.32
C GLN A 286 23.56 -15.82 69.47
N GLN A 287 23.86 -14.50 69.60
CA GLN A 287 24.41 -13.88 70.84
C GLN A 287 24.60 -12.34 70.77
N ARG A 288 23.89 -11.67 71.69
CA ARG A 288 24.14 -10.46 72.52
C ARG A 288 25.32 -9.47 72.26
N ASN A 289 24.94 -8.18 72.39
CA ASN A 289 25.60 -7.04 73.06
C ASN A 289 26.79 -6.35 72.34
N THR A 290 26.81 -5.04 72.04
CA THR A 290 26.67 -3.88 72.94
C THR A 290 26.65 -2.53 72.16
N LYS A 291 25.97 -1.52 72.75
CA LYS A 291 26.24 -0.06 72.75
C LYS A 291 26.11 0.80 71.46
N THR A 292 25.04 1.62 71.46
CA THR A 292 24.87 3.01 70.96
C THR A 292 26.00 3.99 71.39
N PRO A 293 26.07 5.29 70.95
CA PRO A 293 25.28 6.06 69.94
C PRO A 293 26.08 7.11 69.08
N PHE A 294 25.34 7.88 68.26
CA PHE A 294 25.56 9.29 67.82
C PHE A 294 26.49 9.68 66.64
N LEU A 295 25.89 10.42 65.68
CA LEU A 295 26.25 11.72 65.04
C LEU A 295 25.69 11.72 63.60
N VAL A 296 24.65 12.46 63.20
CA VAL A 296 24.40 13.93 63.10
C VAL A 296 25.19 14.64 61.99
N ASN A 297 24.43 15.36 61.14
CA ASN A 297 24.76 16.36 60.11
C ASN A 297 25.27 15.83 58.76
N GLY A 298 24.85 16.35 57.60
CA GLY A 298 24.10 17.56 57.26
C GLY A 298 24.62 18.12 55.92
N TYR A 299 23.83 19.00 55.29
CA TYR A 299 24.15 19.88 54.12
C TYR A 299 24.00 19.26 52.72
N ALA A 300 22.99 19.68 51.93
CA ALA A 300 22.83 20.93 51.13
C ALA A 300 23.55 20.80 49.76
N LYS A 301 22.82 20.70 48.65
CA LYS A 301 22.22 21.77 47.80
C LYS A 301 23.27 22.52 46.94
N GLU A 302 22.88 22.77 45.69
CA GLU A 302 23.54 23.49 44.58
C GLU A 302 24.28 22.55 43.61
N ARG A 303 24.02 22.54 42.30
CA ARG A 303 23.27 23.39 41.35
C ARG A 303 22.68 22.51 40.24
#